data_AF-A0A352IZN1-F1
#
_entry.id   AF-A0A352IZN1-F1
#
_cell.length_a   1.000
_cell.length_b   1.000
_cell.length_c   1.000
_cell.angle_alpha   90.00
_cell.angle_beta   90.00
_cell.angle_gamma   90.00
#
_symmetry.space_group_name_H-M   'P 1'
#
loop_
_entity.id
_entity.type
_entity.pdbx_description
1 polymer ?
#
loop_
_entity_poly.entity_id
_entity_poly.type
_entity_poly.pdbx_seq_one_letter_code
_entity_poly.pdbx_strand_id
1 'polypeptide(L)'
;MRYHVISSLVVTSALSGCSLYYESQAKDLVQRQMDTMIFVEGGEFLMGNPGGWSVRSDTIPAHRVIVDDFYIQKYEVSQQDFELFMAVTGYEPSDSRYKDMKNKMPERFDNALPAVTSWIDSNAFCLWLGKQTGKEVRLPTEAEWEY
;
A
#
# COMPACT_ATOMS: atom_id res chain seq x y z
N MET A 1 7.00 50.02 43.69
CA MET A 1 7.42 49.26 42.49
C MET A 1 6.52 48.05 42.35
N ARG A 2 5.60 48.05 41.38
CA ARG A 2 4.69 46.93 41.10
C ARG A 2 5.23 46.18 39.89
N TYR A 3 5.61 44.91 40.06
CA TYR A 3 5.96 44.03 38.95
C TYR A 3 4.72 43.22 38.57
N HIS A 4 4.22 43.44 37.35
CA HIS A 4 3.23 42.57 36.74
C HIS A 4 3.98 41.43 36.03
N VAL A 5 3.81 40.20 36.53
CA VAL A 5 4.24 38.99 35.83
C VAL A 5 3.13 38.63 34.85
N ILE A 6 3.38 38.88 33.56
CA ILE A 6 2.50 38.42 32.48
C ILE A 6 2.78 36.93 32.30
N SER A 7 1.87 36.10 32.81
CA SER A 7 1.84 34.66 32.53
C SER A 7 1.43 34.47 31.07
N SER A 8 2.41 34.34 30.17
CA SER A 8 2.19 33.86 28.82
C SER A 8 1.82 32.38 28.87
N LEU A 9 0.51 32.10 28.90
CA LEU A 9 -0.03 30.78 28.60
C LEU A 9 0.28 30.48 27.13
N VAL A 10 1.28 29.65 26.87
CA VAL A 10 1.61 29.19 25.53
C VAL A 10 0.51 28.23 25.09
N VAL A 11 -0.26 28.65 24.09
CA VAL A 11 -1.24 27.83 23.38
C VAL A 11 -0.48 26.79 22.54
N THR A 12 -0.21 25.61 23.11
CA THR A 12 0.40 24.45 22.40
C THR A 12 -0.63 23.44 21.89
N SER A 13 -1.92 23.68 22.10
CA SER A 13 -2.99 22.69 21.91
C SER A 13 -3.26 22.29 20.46
N ALA A 14 -2.99 23.15 19.47
CA ALA A 14 -3.37 22.88 18.08
C ALA A 14 -2.46 21.83 17.37
N LEU A 15 -1.15 21.82 17.65
CA LEU A 15 -0.22 20.91 16.97
C LEU A 15 -0.36 19.45 17.43
N SER A 16 -0.73 19.25 18.70
CA SER A 16 -0.94 17.91 19.26
C SER A 16 -2.16 17.22 18.65
N GLY A 17 -3.23 17.96 18.36
CA GLY A 17 -4.46 17.41 17.79
C GLY A 17 -4.28 16.84 16.38
N CYS A 18 -3.57 17.56 15.50
CA CYS A 18 -3.28 17.06 14.16
C CYS A 18 -2.37 15.81 14.17
N SER A 19 -1.39 15.76 15.06
CA SER A 19 -0.49 14.60 15.19
C SER A 19 -1.26 13.35 15.63
N LEU A 20 -2.14 13.47 16.62
CA LEU A 20 -2.95 12.36 17.10
C LEU A 20 -3.95 11.87 16.04
N TYR A 21 -4.50 12.77 15.24
CA TYR A 21 -5.40 12.42 14.15
C TYR A 21 -4.70 11.58 13.07
N TYR A 22 -3.52 11.99 12.59
CA TYR A 22 -2.77 11.21 11.60
C TYR A 22 -2.28 9.88 12.16
N GLU A 23 -1.90 9.83 13.44
CA GLU A 23 -1.54 8.58 14.10
C GLU A 23 -2.72 7.59 14.14
N SER A 24 -3.93 8.07 14.45
CA SER A 24 -5.15 7.26 14.41
C SER A 24 -5.41 6.70 13.00
N GLN A 25 -5.39 7.57 11.99
CA GLN A 25 -5.64 7.16 10.60
C GLN A 25 -4.60 6.17 10.09
N ALA A 26 -3.33 6.36 10.45
CA ALA A 26 -2.25 5.43 10.11
C ALA A 26 -2.46 4.05 10.77
N LYS A 27 -2.88 4.00 12.04
CA LYS A 27 -3.19 2.74 12.73
C LYS A 27 -4.37 2.02 12.08
N ASP A 28 -5.44 2.74 11.75
CA ASP A 28 -6.60 2.17 11.08
C ASP A 28 -6.23 1.63 9.68
N LEU A 29 -5.40 2.36 8.93
CA LEU A 29 -4.83 1.90 7.65
C LEU A 29 -4.00 0.64 7.82
N VAL A 30 -3.08 0.59 8.77
CA VAL A 30 -2.26 -0.60 9.01
C VAL A 30 -3.15 -1.79 9.37
N GLN A 31 -4.07 -1.63 10.31
CA GLN A 31 -4.93 -2.71 10.77
C GLN A 31 -5.77 -3.30 9.62
N ARG A 32 -6.48 -2.45 8.87
CA ARG A 32 -7.35 -2.94 7.79
C ARG A 32 -6.60 -3.56 6.61
N GLN A 33 -5.36 -3.12 6.33
CA GLN A 33 -4.53 -3.76 5.29
C GLN A 33 -3.98 -5.11 5.73
N MET A 34 -3.77 -5.30 7.04
CA MET A 34 -3.36 -6.59 7.60
C MET A 34 -4.55 -7.55 7.76
N ASP A 35 -5.75 -7.04 8.07
CA ASP A 35 -6.96 -7.85 8.21
C ASP A 35 -7.44 -8.47 6.88
N THR A 36 -7.03 -7.89 5.74
CA THR A 36 -7.35 -8.41 4.41
C THR A 36 -6.34 -9.43 3.89
N MET A 37 -5.25 -9.68 4.63
CA MET A 37 -4.30 -10.74 4.30
C MET A 37 -4.95 -12.10 4.51
N ILE A 38 -5.01 -12.91 3.45
CA ILE A 38 -5.51 -14.27 3.50
C ILE A 38 -4.35 -15.25 3.42
N PHE A 39 -4.45 -16.32 4.20
CA PHE A 39 -3.50 -17.43 4.13
C PHE A 39 -3.75 -18.23 2.85
N VAL A 40 -2.68 -18.56 2.15
CA VAL A 40 -2.66 -19.43 0.98
C VAL A 40 -1.73 -20.59 1.29
N GLU A 41 -2.29 -21.80 1.30
CA GLU A 41 -1.51 -23.04 1.45
C GLU A 41 -0.67 -23.24 0.19
N GLY A 42 0.65 -23.33 0.37
CA GLY A 42 1.61 -23.54 -0.70
C GLY A 42 1.46 -24.92 -1.34
N GLY A 43 2.10 -25.08 -2.48
CA GLY A 43 1.94 -26.30 -3.27
C GLY A 43 2.65 -26.24 -4.61
N GLU A 44 2.46 -27.30 -5.39
CA GLU A 44 2.96 -27.39 -6.75
C GLU A 44 1.83 -27.09 -7.74
N PHE A 45 2.10 -26.21 -8.71
CA PHE A 45 1.20 -25.95 -9.84
C PHE A 45 1.96 -25.85 -11.15
N LEU A 46 1.21 -25.82 -12.26
CA LEU A 46 1.76 -25.70 -13.60
C LEU A 46 1.56 -24.27 -14.10
N MET A 47 2.61 -23.46 -13.93
CA MET A 47 2.64 -22.03 -14.26
C MET A 47 2.76 -21.81 -15.77
N GLY A 48 2.12 -20.76 -16.29
CA GLY A 48 2.05 -20.37 -17.68
C GLY A 48 0.76 -20.82 -18.36
N ASN A 49 0.85 -21.27 -19.61
CA ASN A 49 -0.31 -21.63 -20.42
C ASN A 49 -0.32 -23.11 -20.78
N PRO A 50 -0.64 -24.02 -19.84
CA PRO A 50 -0.63 -25.46 -20.10
C PRO A 50 -1.70 -25.92 -21.09
N GLY A 51 -2.73 -25.09 -21.32
CA GLY A 51 -3.82 -25.37 -22.27
C GLY A 51 -3.63 -24.80 -23.67
N GLY A 52 -2.58 -24.02 -23.93
CA GLY A 52 -2.32 -23.45 -25.25
C GLY A 52 -3.29 -22.34 -25.69
N TRP A 53 -4.06 -21.74 -24.77
CA TRP A 53 -5.10 -20.75 -25.08
C TRP A 53 -4.56 -19.33 -25.31
N SER A 54 -3.41 -18.99 -24.73
CA SER A 54 -2.63 -17.77 -25.02
C SER A 54 -1.52 -18.04 -26.05
N VAL A 55 -1.37 -17.14 -27.02
CA VAL A 55 -0.27 -17.16 -28.01
C VAL A 55 0.91 -16.29 -27.60
N ARG A 56 0.91 -15.74 -26.38
CA ARG A 56 2.03 -14.91 -25.91
C ARG A 56 3.22 -15.78 -25.55
N SER A 57 4.39 -15.42 -26.10
CA SER A 57 5.62 -16.21 -25.98
C SER A 57 6.16 -16.30 -24.56
N ASP A 58 5.82 -15.34 -23.70
CA ASP A 58 6.20 -15.31 -22.28
C ASP A 58 5.38 -16.28 -21.41
N THR A 59 4.28 -16.84 -21.94
CA THR A 59 3.43 -17.81 -21.23
C THR A 59 3.79 -19.27 -21.50
N ILE A 60 4.82 -19.53 -22.32
CA ILE A 60 5.24 -20.87 -22.74
C ILE A 60 6.77 -21.06 -22.61
N PRO A 61 7.26 -22.28 -22.35
CA PRO A 61 6.49 -23.48 -22.02
C PRO A 61 5.93 -23.41 -20.60
N ALA A 62 4.77 -24.04 -20.40
CA ALA A 62 4.25 -24.26 -19.06
C ALA A 62 5.24 -25.14 -18.28
N HIS A 63 5.48 -24.81 -17.01
CA HIS A 63 6.48 -25.49 -16.18
C HIS A 63 5.98 -25.62 -14.74
N ARG A 64 6.50 -26.63 -14.02
CA ARG A 64 6.12 -26.86 -12.62
C ARG A 64 6.81 -25.84 -11.74
N VAL A 65 6.03 -25.22 -10.85
CA VAL A 65 6.52 -24.28 -9.84
C VAL A 65 5.98 -24.73 -8.48
N ILE A 66 6.82 -24.65 -7.45
CA ILE A 66 6.45 -24.88 -6.06
C ILE A 66 6.53 -23.53 -5.35
N VAL A 67 5.46 -23.16 -4.66
CA VAL A 67 5.42 -22.00 -3.77
C VAL A 67 5.24 -22.48 -2.32
N ASP A 68 5.92 -21.83 -1.39
CA ASP A 68 5.72 -22.06 0.04
C ASP A 68 4.39 -21.48 0.50
N ASP A 69 3.97 -21.78 1.73
CA ASP A 69 2.83 -21.10 2.36
C ASP A 69 3.08 -19.58 2.44
N PHE A 70 2.06 -18.79 2.09
CA PHE A 70 2.17 -17.33 2.12
C PHE A 70 0.87 -16.67 2.51
N TYR A 71 0.94 -15.35 2.72
CA TYR A 71 -0.23 -14.49 2.86
C TYR A 71 -0.24 -13.48 1.71
N ILE A 72 -1.41 -13.24 1.14
CA ILE A 72 -1.62 -12.20 0.12
C ILE A 72 -2.86 -11.39 0.45
N GLN A 73 -2.87 -10.12 0.07
CA GLN A 73 -4.06 -9.30 0.23
C GLN A 73 -5.17 -9.82 -0.66
N LYS A 74 -6.37 -10.01 -0.09
CA LYS A 74 -7.55 -10.45 -0.83
C LYS A 74 -8.00 -9.47 -1.91
N TYR A 75 -7.66 -8.19 -1.75
CA TYR A 75 -8.05 -7.10 -2.65
C TYR A 75 -6.82 -6.23 -2.98
N GLU A 76 -6.86 -5.59 -4.14
CA GLU A 76 -5.89 -4.55 -4.47
C GLU A 76 -5.98 -3.37 -3.48
N VAL A 77 -4.84 -2.74 -3.20
CA VAL A 77 -4.79 -1.54 -2.37
C VAL A 77 -5.60 -0.44 -3.05
N SER A 78 -6.58 0.14 -2.33
CA SER A 78 -7.43 1.17 -2.90
C SER A 78 -6.70 2.52 -3.04
N GLN A 79 -7.16 3.36 -3.96
CA GLN A 79 -6.63 4.69 -4.20
C GLN A 79 -6.67 5.56 -2.94
N GLN A 80 -7.75 5.47 -2.14
CA GLN A 80 -7.86 6.19 -0.87
C GLN A 80 -6.77 5.78 0.13
N ASP A 81 -6.42 4.50 0.15
CA ASP A 81 -5.46 3.93 1.10
C ASP A 81 -4.05 4.35 0.76
N PHE A 82 -3.74 4.32 -0.53
CA PHE A 82 -2.46 4.79 -1.05
C PHE A 82 -2.29 6.29 -0.82
N GLU A 83 -3.35 7.09 -1.02
CA GLU A 83 -3.31 8.53 -0.72
C GLU A 83 -3.18 8.83 0.77
N LEU A 84 -3.84 8.04 1.63
CA LEU A 84 -3.65 8.16 3.07
C LEU A 84 -2.22 7.79 3.48
N PHE A 85 -1.63 6.74 2.90
CA PHE A 85 -0.22 6.41 3.08
C PHE A 85 0.69 7.60 2.72
N MET A 86 0.48 8.23 1.56
CA MET A 86 1.25 9.41 1.16
C MET A 86 1.09 10.55 2.17
N ALA A 87 -0.13 10.83 2.61
CA ALA A 87 -0.42 11.89 3.57
C ALA A 87 0.24 11.66 4.94
N VAL A 88 0.19 10.43 5.48
CA VAL A 88 0.74 10.12 6.83
C VAL A 88 2.26 10.00 6.83
N THR A 89 2.87 9.65 5.70
CA THR A 89 4.33 9.46 5.59
C THR A 89 5.06 10.65 4.98
N GLY A 90 4.35 11.54 4.28
CA GLY A 90 4.95 12.54 3.41
C GLY A 90 5.61 11.93 2.16
N TYR A 91 5.22 10.72 1.77
CA TYR A 91 5.73 10.08 0.56
C TYR A 91 5.24 10.81 -0.69
N GLU A 92 6.16 11.16 -1.58
CA GLU A 92 5.85 11.71 -2.90
C GLU A 92 5.97 10.59 -3.96
N PRO A 93 4.98 10.43 -4.86
CA PRO A 93 5.04 9.46 -5.95
C PRO A 93 6.32 9.59 -6.77
N SER A 94 6.90 8.45 -7.11
CA SER A 94 8.11 8.38 -7.96
C SER A 94 7.86 8.84 -9.40
N ASP A 95 6.64 8.66 -9.93
CA ASP A 95 6.26 9.23 -11.22
C ASP A 95 5.79 10.68 -11.06
N SER A 96 6.59 11.61 -11.58
CA SER A 96 6.29 13.05 -11.53
C SER A 96 4.97 13.43 -12.21
N ARG A 97 4.43 12.56 -13.08
CA ARG A 97 3.15 12.76 -13.78
C ARG A 97 1.95 12.39 -12.93
N TYR A 98 2.10 11.76 -11.77
CA TYR A 98 0.99 11.31 -10.93
C TYR A 98 -0.07 12.41 -10.72
N LYS A 99 0.36 13.62 -10.33
CA LYS A 99 -0.54 14.75 -10.09
C LYS A 99 -1.25 15.21 -11.37
N ASP A 100 -0.54 15.25 -12.49
CA ASP A 100 -1.10 15.61 -13.81
C ASP A 100 -2.10 14.56 -14.31
N MET A 101 -1.78 13.27 -14.16
CA MET A 101 -2.69 12.16 -14.48
C MET A 101 -3.97 12.21 -13.65
N LYS A 102 -3.85 12.43 -12.33
CA LYS A 102 -5.01 12.58 -11.44
C LYS A 102 -5.91 13.76 -11.85
N ASN A 103 -5.32 14.87 -12.27
CA ASN A 103 -6.09 16.04 -12.73
C ASN A 103 -6.78 15.79 -14.08
N LYS A 104 -6.14 15.07 -15.00
CA LYS A 104 -6.65 14.79 -16.34
C LYS A 104 -7.69 13.67 -16.39
N MET A 105 -7.56 12.68 -15.50
CA MET A 105 -8.40 11.48 -15.44
C MET A 105 -8.85 11.21 -14.00
N PRO A 106 -9.57 12.14 -13.35
CA PRO A 106 -9.96 12.02 -11.95
C PRO A 106 -10.76 10.74 -11.65
N GLU A 107 -11.53 10.25 -12.62
CA GLU A 107 -12.30 9.01 -12.53
C GLU A 107 -11.42 7.76 -12.36
N ARG A 108 -10.17 7.78 -12.87
CA ARG A 108 -9.24 6.65 -12.68
C ARG A 108 -8.62 6.63 -11.28
N PHE A 109 -8.69 7.76 -10.58
CA PHE A 109 -8.22 7.98 -9.22
C PHE A 109 -9.39 8.10 -8.22
N ASP A 110 -10.53 7.49 -8.54
CA ASP A 110 -11.62 7.36 -7.57
C ASP A 110 -11.17 6.54 -6.36
N ASN A 111 -11.59 6.98 -5.18
CA ASN A 111 -11.16 6.45 -3.88
C ASN A 111 -11.33 4.93 -3.75
N ALA A 112 -12.40 4.37 -4.31
CA ALA A 112 -12.73 2.95 -4.17
C ALA A 112 -12.02 2.06 -5.21
N LEU A 113 -11.37 2.64 -6.22
CA LEU A 113 -10.66 1.90 -7.26
C LEU A 113 -9.26 1.48 -6.82
N PRO A 114 -8.65 0.49 -7.51
CA PRO A 114 -7.25 0.13 -7.29
C PRO A 114 -6.32 1.30 -7.55
N ALA A 115 -5.37 1.49 -6.64
CA ALA A 115 -4.45 2.63 -6.66
C ALA A 115 -3.61 2.67 -7.95
N VAL A 116 -3.56 3.83 -8.59
CA VAL A 116 -2.68 4.06 -9.74
C VAL A 116 -1.27 4.31 -9.24
N THR A 117 -0.40 3.30 -9.31
CA THR A 117 0.95 3.35 -8.74
C THR A 117 1.98 2.76 -9.69
N SER A 118 3.23 3.20 -9.58
CA SER A 118 4.36 2.48 -10.19
C SER A 118 4.84 1.36 -9.25
N TRP A 119 5.66 0.45 -9.77
CA TRP A 119 6.26 -0.60 -8.95
C TRP A 119 7.03 -0.05 -7.73
N ILE A 120 7.74 1.08 -7.90
CA ILE A 120 8.51 1.72 -6.83
C ILE A 120 7.58 2.20 -5.71
N ASP A 121 6.44 2.78 -6.09
CA ASP A 121 5.44 3.30 -5.17
C ASP A 121 4.74 2.16 -4.41
N SER A 122 4.35 1.09 -5.11
CA SER A 122 3.73 -0.08 -4.49
C SER A 122 4.69 -0.78 -3.52
N ASN A 123 5.97 -0.92 -3.91
CA ASN A 123 6.99 -1.50 -3.03
C ASN A 123 7.26 -0.62 -1.80
N ALA A 124 7.25 0.71 -1.93
CA ALA A 124 7.39 1.62 -0.80
C ALA A 124 6.24 1.48 0.20
N PHE A 125 5.01 1.30 -0.28
CA PHE A 125 3.85 1.00 0.56
C PHE A 125 4.02 -0.30 1.34
N CYS A 126 4.43 -1.40 0.67
CA CYS A 126 4.71 -2.68 1.32
C CYS A 126 5.77 -2.55 2.42
N LEU A 127 6.90 -1.89 2.12
CA LEU A 127 7.98 -1.68 3.10
C LEU A 127 7.53 -0.85 4.30
N TRP A 128 6.73 0.18 4.07
CA TRP A 128 6.15 0.98 5.15
C TRP A 128 5.21 0.13 6.01
N LEU A 129 4.32 -0.65 5.42
CA LEU A 129 3.39 -1.52 6.14
C LEU A 129 4.12 -2.58 6.96
N GLY A 130 5.17 -3.19 6.40
CA GLY A 130 6.05 -4.10 7.11
C GLY A 130 6.73 -3.44 8.32
N LYS A 131 7.24 -2.21 8.16
CA LYS A 131 7.82 -1.44 9.26
C LYS A 131 6.81 -1.13 10.38
N GLN A 132 5.55 -0.80 10.04
CA GLN A 132 4.52 -0.51 11.05
C GLN A 132 4.13 -1.75 11.86
N THR A 133 4.20 -2.93 11.23
CA THR A 133 3.69 -4.18 11.81
C THR A 133 4.78 -5.06 12.41
N GLY A 134 6.04 -4.79 12.09
CA GLY A 134 7.17 -5.67 12.41
C GLY A 134 7.14 -7.00 11.63
N LYS A 135 6.33 -7.09 10.57
CA LYS A 135 6.23 -8.25 9.69
C LYS A 135 6.96 -7.97 8.38
N GLU A 136 7.37 -9.04 7.70
CA GLU A 136 7.82 -8.93 6.31
C GLU A 136 6.59 -8.75 5.41
N VAL A 137 6.53 -7.60 4.73
CA VAL A 137 5.48 -7.29 3.75
C VAL A 137 6.17 -6.84 2.47
N ARG A 138 5.81 -7.46 1.36
CA ARG A 138 6.40 -7.24 0.04
C ARG A 138 5.35 -7.41 -1.06
N LEU A 139 5.71 -7.05 -2.28
CA LEU A 139 4.95 -7.46 -3.46
C LEU A 139 5.05 -8.99 -3.63
N PRO A 140 4.00 -9.64 -4.17
CA PRO A 140 4.08 -11.05 -4.53
C PRO A 140 5.09 -11.24 -5.68
N THR A 141 5.69 -12.41 -5.73
CA THR A 141 6.36 -12.88 -6.95
C THR A 141 5.33 -13.17 -8.04
N GLU A 142 5.76 -13.27 -9.30
CA GLU A 142 4.86 -13.64 -10.40
C GLU A 142 4.21 -15.02 -10.15
N ALA A 143 4.97 -15.98 -9.60
CA ALA A 143 4.48 -17.30 -9.25
C ALA A 143 3.42 -17.28 -8.14
N GLU A 144 3.63 -16.52 -7.07
CA GLU A 144 2.64 -16.36 -5.99
C GLU A 144 1.37 -15.63 -6.45
N TRP A 145 1.47 -14.78 -7.48
CA TRP A 145 0.33 -14.07 -8.04
C TRP A 145 -0.49 -14.95 -9.00
N GLU A 146 0.16 -15.87 -9.72
CA GLU A 146 -0.52 -16.80 -10.62
C GLU A 146 -1.11 -18.03 -9.90
N TYR A 147 -0.49 -18.45 -8.79
CA TYR A 147 -0.91 -19.58 -7.96
C TYR A 147 -2.28 -19.36 -7.30
#